data_AF-A0A959TXI1-F1
#
_entry.id   AF-A0A959TXI1-F1
#
_cell.length_a   1.000
_cell.length_b   1.000
_cell.length_c   1.000
_cell.angle_alpha   90.00
_cell.angle_beta   90.00
_cell.angle_gamma   90.00
#
_symmetry.space_group_name_H-M   'P 1'
#
loop_
_entity.id
_entity.type
_entity.pdbx_description
1 polymer ?
#
loop_
_entity_poly.entity_id
_entity_poly.type
_entity_poly.pdbx_seq_one_letter_code
_entity_poly.pdbx_strand_id
1 'polypeptide(L)'
;MGPIRAIIGIALVTTLGSSAQNIVEYRYWWDDDMSTLTNVPIAGAGTVTVNTVLPTSLLGRGHHFVTVQFRDDNDHWGVPYTQLFQEQLQLAAWEYWFDDDIADRVTFNTPLTPEQDIT
;
A
#
# COMPACT_ATOMS: atom_id res chain seq x y z
N MET A 1 11.84 3.64 -10.62
CA MET A 1 10.60 4.02 -9.91
C MET A 1 10.76 3.72 -8.43
N GLY A 2 10.79 4.74 -7.59
CA GLY A 2 10.79 4.54 -6.13
C GLY A 2 9.39 4.14 -5.67
N PRO A 3 9.25 3.27 -4.64
CA PRO A 3 7.95 2.91 -4.10
C PRO A 3 7.23 4.16 -3.57
N ILE A 4 5.93 4.26 -3.83
CA ILE A 4 5.07 5.30 -3.25
C ILE A 4 5.09 5.12 -1.73
N ARG A 5 5.60 6.13 -1.04
CA ARG A 5 5.66 6.19 0.42
C ARG A 5 4.43 6.91 0.93
N ALA A 6 3.38 6.16 1.28
CA ALA A 6 2.28 6.72 2.05
C ALA A 6 2.71 6.85 3.51
N ILE A 7 2.75 8.09 4.03
CA ILE A 7 3.02 8.37 5.45
C ILE A 7 1.69 8.73 6.10
N ILE A 8 1.16 7.84 6.94
CA ILE A 8 -0.02 8.11 7.77
C ILE A 8 0.50 8.29 9.20
N GLY A 9 0.54 9.54 9.67
CA GLY A 9 0.93 9.87 11.04
C GLY A 9 -0.29 10.21 11.87
N ILE A 10 -0.60 9.39 12.88
CA ILE A 10 -1.58 9.74 13.93
C ILE A 10 -0.85 9.65 15.28
N ALA A 11 -0.77 10.78 15.98
CA ALA A 11 -0.25 10.87 17.34
C ALA A 11 -1.44 11.05 18.30
N LEU A 12 -1.59 10.15 19.26
CA LEU A 12 -2.53 10.29 20.37
C LEU A 12 -1.76 10.22 21.69
N VAL A 13 -1.70 11.33 22.43
CA VAL A 13 -1.05 11.41 23.74
C VAL A 13 -2.14 11.59 24.80
N THR A 14 -2.23 10.64 25.74
CA THR A 14 -2.98 10.81 26.99
C THR A 14 -2.17 10.21 28.14
N THR A 15 -1.97 10.98 29.22
CA THR A 15 -1.21 10.56 30.41
C THR A 15 -2.13 10.49 31.62
N LEU A 16 -2.48 9.28 32.06
CA LEU A 16 -2.82 8.92 33.44
C LEU A 16 -2.45 7.44 33.60
N GLY A 17 -1.85 7.06 34.74
CA GLY A 17 -1.23 5.75 34.96
C GLY A 17 -2.15 4.54 34.66
N SER A 18 -2.04 4.03 33.45
CA SER A 18 -2.44 2.69 33.02
C SER A 18 -1.18 2.03 32.46
N SER A 19 -1.04 0.71 32.56
CA SER A 19 -0.16 0.03 31.61
C SER A 19 -0.58 0.50 30.23
N ALA A 20 0.33 1.15 29.48
CA ALA A 20 0.01 1.62 28.14
C ALA A 20 -0.57 0.44 27.37
N GLN A 21 -1.83 0.55 26.95
CA GLN A 21 -2.51 -0.52 26.25
C GLN A 21 -1.79 -0.74 24.93
N ASN A 22 -1.12 -1.87 24.80
CA ASN A 22 -0.27 -2.11 23.65
C ASN A 22 -1.11 -2.63 22.50
N ILE A 23 -0.78 -2.20 21.29
CA ILE A 23 -1.30 -2.81 20.07
C ILE A 23 -0.42 -4.03 19.78
N VAL A 24 -1.05 -5.20 19.65
CA VAL A 24 -0.35 -6.49 19.48
C VAL A 24 -0.57 -7.11 18.10
N GLU A 25 -1.55 -6.61 17.36
CA GLU A 25 -1.87 -7.09 16.03
C GLU A 25 -2.56 -6.00 15.21
N TYR A 26 -2.38 -6.07 13.89
CA TYR A 26 -3.27 -5.39 12.95
C TYR A 26 -3.77 -6.37 11.89
N ARG A 27 -4.88 -6.03 11.25
CA ARG A 27 -5.40 -6.74 10.09
C ARG A 27 -5.68 -5.78 8.95
N TYR A 28 -5.63 -6.27 7.73
CA TYR A 28 -6.01 -5.49 6.55
C TYR A 28 -6.78 -6.34 5.53
N TRP A 29 -7.62 -5.69 4.72
CA TRP A 29 -8.36 -6.29 3.61
C TRP A 29 -8.61 -5.27 2.50
N TRP A 30 -9.00 -5.75 1.32
CA TRP A 30 -9.20 -4.94 0.11
C TRP A 30 -10.67 -4.83 -0.26
N ASP A 31 -11.10 -3.66 -0.74
CA ASP A 31 -12.40 -3.44 -1.39
C ASP A 31 -13.64 -3.94 -0.62
N ASP A 32 -13.57 -3.91 0.72
CA ASP A 32 -14.58 -4.49 1.62
C ASP A 32 -14.77 -6.03 1.50
N ASP A 33 -13.88 -6.70 0.76
CA ASP A 33 -13.86 -8.14 0.62
C ASP A 33 -13.12 -8.79 1.79
N MET A 34 -13.89 -9.20 2.78
CA MET A 34 -13.40 -9.92 3.98
C MET A 34 -12.70 -11.25 3.66
N SER A 35 -12.85 -11.82 2.45
CA SER A 35 -12.10 -13.02 2.06
C SER A 35 -10.61 -12.75 1.82
N THR A 36 -10.23 -11.47 1.63
CA THR A 36 -8.84 -11.02 1.46
C THR A 36 -8.16 -10.63 2.77
N LEU A 37 -8.86 -10.78 3.89
CA LEU A 37 -8.40 -10.35 5.20
C LEU A 37 -7.12 -11.08 5.63
N THR A 38 -6.12 -10.31 6.02
CA THR A 38 -4.85 -10.80 6.51
C THR A 38 -4.54 -10.23 7.89
N ASN A 39 -4.26 -11.11 8.85
CA ASN A 39 -3.78 -10.75 10.19
C ASN A 39 -2.26 -10.67 10.24
N VAL A 40 -1.73 -9.65 10.91
CA VAL A 40 -0.30 -9.43 11.09
C VAL A 40 0.00 -9.16 12.56
N PRO A 41 0.62 -10.12 13.29
CA PRO A 41 1.06 -9.89 14.66
C PRO A 41 2.25 -8.94 14.69
N ILE A 42 2.34 -8.14 15.74
CA ILE A 42 3.46 -7.21 15.98
C ILE A 42 3.97 -7.33 17.41
N ALA A 43 5.20 -6.87 17.64
CA ALA A 43 5.68 -6.70 19.01
C ALA A 43 4.85 -5.60 19.68
N GLY A 44 4.20 -5.94 20.81
CA GLY A 44 3.33 -5.04 21.56
C GLY A 44 3.95 -3.66 21.76
N ALA A 45 3.27 -2.61 21.30
CA ALA A 45 3.73 -1.23 21.44
C ALA A 45 2.55 -0.28 21.70
N GLY A 46 2.78 0.74 22.54
CA GLY A 46 1.77 1.78 22.81
C GLY A 46 1.48 2.70 21.61
N THR A 47 2.40 2.75 20.64
CA THR A 47 2.19 3.42 19.35
C THR A 47 2.77 2.55 18.25
N VAL A 48 2.02 2.37 17.16
CA VAL A 48 2.42 1.55 16.02
C VAL A 48 2.37 2.39 14.75
N THR A 49 3.47 2.38 14.01
CA THR A 49 3.52 2.91 12.65
C THR A 49 3.67 1.76 11.67
N VAL A 50 2.67 1.54 10.82
CA VAL A 50 2.70 0.49 9.79
C VAL A 50 3.35 1.06 8.53
N ASN A 51 4.65 0.79 8.37
CA ASN A 51 5.44 1.15 7.18
C ASN A 51 5.77 -0.09 6.34
N THR A 52 4.76 -0.84 5.91
CA THR A 52 4.94 -2.04 5.12
C THR A 52 4.52 -1.84 3.68
N VAL A 53 5.15 -2.58 2.77
CA VAL A 53 4.63 -2.77 1.41
C VAL A 53 3.57 -3.86 1.49
N LEU A 54 2.33 -3.53 1.11
CA LEU A 54 1.24 -4.50 1.04
C LEU A 54 1.21 -5.10 -0.38
N PRO A 55 1.01 -6.42 -0.52
CA PRO A 55 0.94 -7.05 -1.84
C PRO A 55 -0.35 -6.68 -2.56
N THR A 56 -0.23 -5.97 -3.69
CA THR A 56 -1.36 -5.58 -4.55
C THR A 56 -1.47 -6.42 -5.83
N SER A 57 -0.66 -7.49 -5.96
CA SER A 57 -0.58 -8.29 -7.20
C SER A 57 -1.89 -8.98 -7.61
N LEU A 58 -2.80 -9.18 -6.66
CA LEU A 58 -4.13 -9.74 -6.89
C LEU A 58 -5.19 -8.67 -7.20
N LEU A 59 -4.86 -7.41 -6.96
CA LEU A 59 -5.73 -6.29 -7.30
C LEU A 59 -5.54 -5.99 -8.79
N GLY A 60 -6.66 -5.89 -9.49
CA GLY A 60 -6.65 -5.45 -10.87
C GLY A 60 -6.12 -4.02 -11.00
N ARG A 61 -6.13 -3.50 -12.22
CA ARG A 61 -5.89 -2.07 -12.44
C ARG A 61 -7.10 -1.29 -11.94
N GLY A 62 -6.86 -0.14 -11.33
CA GLY A 62 -7.93 0.81 -11.03
C GLY A 62 -7.90 1.33 -9.60
N HIS A 63 -9.07 1.77 -9.15
CA HIS A 63 -9.28 2.31 -7.80
C HIS A 63 -9.59 1.16 -6.86
N HIS A 64 -8.86 1.12 -5.75
CA HIS A 64 -9.04 0.13 -4.71
C HIS A 64 -9.09 0.81 -3.34
N PHE A 65 -9.74 0.14 -2.39
CA PHE A 65 -9.75 0.51 -0.99
C PHE A 65 -8.90 -0.47 -0.21
N VAL A 66 -8.09 0.06 0.70
CA VAL A 66 -7.48 -0.73 1.77
C VAL A 66 -8.14 -0.35 3.07
N THR A 67 -8.54 -1.34 3.86
CA THR A 67 -8.98 -1.14 5.23
C THR A 67 -7.99 -1.78 6.17
N VAL A 68 -7.60 -1.05 7.22
CA VAL A 68 -6.69 -1.51 8.28
C VAL A 68 -7.38 -1.35 9.63
N GLN A 69 -7.19 -2.33 10.51
CA GLN A 69 -7.74 -2.29 11.86
C GLN A 69 -6.73 -2.87 12.86
N PHE A 70 -6.65 -2.27 14.04
CA PHE A 70 -5.70 -2.64 15.08
C PHE A 70 -6.40 -3.37 16.23
N ARG A 71 -5.73 -4.35 16.83
CA ARG A 71 -6.15 -5.04 18.05
C ARG A 71 -5.17 -4.76 19.18
N ASP A 72 -5.72 -4.45 20.34
CA ASP A 72 -4.96 -4.26 21.56
C ASP A 72 -4.63 -5.58 22.29
N ASP A 73 -3.80 -5.49 23.32
CA ASP A 73 -3.41 -6.59 24.21
C ASP A 73 -4.54 -7.13 25.10
N ASN A 74 -5.72 -6.48 25.07
CA ASN A 74 -6.95 -6.93 25.72
C ASN A 74 -7.93 -7.58 24.73
N ASP A 75 -7.47 -7.94 23.53
CA ASP A 75 -8.26 -8.56 22.46
C ASP A 75 -9.39 -7.69 21.87
N HIS A 76 -9.36 -6.37 22.08
CA HIS A 76 -10.34 -5.47 21.47
C HIS A 76 -9.84 -4.91 20.14
N TRP A 77 -10.73 -4.95 19.15
CA TRP A 77 -10.52 -4.30 17.86
C TRP A 77 -10.93 -2.83 17.92
N GLY A 78 -10.05 -1.95 17.46
CA GLY A 78 -10.35 -0.52 17.29
C GLY A 78 -11.26 -0.24 16.09
N VAL A 79 -11.51 1.04 15.81
CA VAL A 79 -12.27 1.45 14.61
C VAL A 79 -11.45 1.15 13.35
N PRO A 80 -12.03 0.54 12.29
CA PRO A 80 -11.33 0.35 11.03
C PRO A 80 -11.05 1.69 10.34
N TYR A 81 -9.88 1.79 9.72
CA TYR A 81 -9.46 2.92 8.90
C TYR A 81 -9.40 2.50 7.44
N THR A 82 -10.13 3.20 6.56
CA THR A 82 -10.20 2.89 5.13
C THR A 82 -9.62 4.02 4.29
N GLN A 83 -8.81 3.67 3.30
CA GLN A 83 -8.20 4.62 2.37
C GLN A 83 -8.34 4.15 0.92
N LEU A 84 -8.68 5.09 0.04
CA LEU A 84 -8.68 4.90 -1.40
C LEU A 84 -7.26 5.06 -1.97
N PHE A 85 -6.88 4.18 -2.89
CA PHE A 85 -5.67 4.30 -3.69
C PHE A 85 -5.94 3.86 -5.13
N GLN A 86 -4.99 4.15 -6.03
CA GLN A 86 -5.04 3.70 -7.41
C GLN A 86 -3.85 2.79 -7.70
N GLU A 87 -4.14 1.55 -8.11
CA GLU A 87 -3.14 0.67 -8.70
C GLU A 87 -2.99 1.05 -10.17
N GLN A 88 -1.89 1.74 -10.47
CA GLN A 88 -1.56 2.18 -11.83
C GLN A 88 -0.72 1.12 -12.54
N LEU A 89 -0.86 1.10 -13.86
CA LEU A 89 0.14 0.44 -14.69
C LEU A 89 1.51 1.07 -14.45
N GLN A 90 2.47 0.28 -13.97
CA GLN A 90 3.84 0.55 -14.36
C GLN A 90 3.92 0.27 -15.86
N LEU A 91 4.27 1.30 -16.65
CA LEU A 91 4.50 1.14 -18.08
C LEU A 91 5.63 0.10 -18.23
N ALA A 92 5.26 -1.15 -18.54
CA ALA A 92 6.20 -2.27 -18.53
C ALA A 92 7.15 -2.22 -19.73
N ALA A 93 6.66 -1.68 -20.85
CA ALA A 93 7.45 -1.39 -22.02
C ALA A 93 6.74 -0.39 -22.92
N TRP A 94 7.52 0.28 -23.77
CA TRP A 94 7.00 1.01 -24.93
C TRP A 94 7.82 0.63 -26.17
N GLU A 95 7.16 0.71 -27.33
CA GLU A 95 7.76 0.39 -28.63
C GLU A 95 7.57 1.57 -29.58
N TYR A 96 8.58 1.82 -30.42
CA TYR A 96 8.48 2.77 -31.53
C TYR A 96 9.04 2.15 -32.80
N TRP A 97 8.49 2.55 -33.95
CA TRP A 97 9.00 2.28 -35.28
C TRP A 97 8.68 3.47 -36.19
N PHE A 98 9.47 3.65 -37.25
CA PHE A 98 9.27 4.73 -38.22
C PHE A 98 8.58 4.20 -39.48
N ASP A 99 7.92 5.09 -40.21
CA ASP A 99 7.40 4.85 -41.57
C ASP A 99 6.56 3.57 -41.74
N ASP A 100 5.75 3.24 -40.73
CA ASP A 100 4.92 2.02 -40.66
C ASP A 100 5.69 0.68 -40.76
N ASP A 101 7.03 0.70 -40.65
CA ASP A 101 7.86 -0.50 -40.70
C ASP A 101 8.05 -1.13 -39.31
N ILE A 102 7.09 -2.00 -38.96
CA ILE A 102 7.11 -2.72 -37.68
C ILE A 102 8.27 -3.71 -37.53
N ALA A 103 8.95 -4.08 -38.62
CA ALA A 103 10.11 -4.97 -38.56
C ALA A 103 11.29 -4.30 -37.82
N ASP A 104 11.37 -2.97 -37.89
CA ASP A 104 12.40 -2.14 -37.25
C ASP A 104 11.99 -1.62 -35.87
N ARG A 105 11.01 -2.25 -35.21
CA ARG A 105 10.57 -1.82 -33.88
C ARG A 105 11.72 -1.87 -32.87
N VAL A 106 11.80 -0.83 -32.05
CA VAL A 106 12.70 -0.76 -30.90
C VAL A 106 11.86 -0.85 -29.63
N THR A 107 12.18 -1.80 -28.76
CA THR A 107 11.49 -2.03 -27.48
C THR A 107 12.32 -1.44 -26.32
N PHE A 108 11.68 -0.67 -25.46
CA PHE A 108 12.25 -0.23 -24.18
C PHE A 108 11.50 -0.89 -23.02
N ASN A 109 12.24 -1.54 -22.13
CA ASN A 109 11.65 -2.31 -21.01
C ASN A 109 11.76 -1.58 -19.66
N THR A 110 12.09 -0.29 -19.67
CA THR A 110 12.27 0.49 -18.44
C THR A 110 11.02 1.34 -18.19
N PRO A 111 10.43 1.26 -16.98
CA PRO A 111 9.33 2.14 -16.62
C PRO A 111 9.77 3.61 -16.68
N LEU A 112 9.01 4.43 -17.40
CA LEU A 112 9.22 5.87 -17.43
C LEU A 112 8.98 6.43 -16.01
N THR A 113 10.04 6.90 -15.35
CA THR A 113 9.87 7.90 -14.28
C THR A 113 9.47 9.22 -14.94
N PRO A 114 8.65 10.10 -14.31
CA PRO A 114 8.17 11.36 -14.90
C PRO A 114 9.23 12.40 -15.33
N GLU A 115 10.51 12.02 -15.40
CA GLU A 115 11.65 12.91 -15.65
C GLU A 115 12.55 12.45 -16.82
N GLN A 116 12.09 11.56 -17.71
CA GLN A 116 12.82 11.31 -18.96
C GLN A 116 12.32 12.22 -20.07
N ASP A 117 13.10 13.27 -20.32
CA ASP A 117 13.02 14.07 -21.54
C ASP A 117 13.45 13.21 -22.73
N ILE A 118 12.63 13.18 -23.77
CA ILE A 118 12.88 12.42 -24.99
C ILE A 118 13.74 13.33 -25.88
N THR A 119 15.07 13.16 -25.81
CA THR A 119 16.02 13.82 -26.73
C THR A 119 16.24 12.98 -27.98
#